data_AF-A0AB39RU61-F1
#
_entry.id   AF-A0AB39RU61-F1
#
_cell.length_a   1.000
_cell.length_b   1.000
_cell.length_c   1.000
_cell.angle_alpha   90.00
_cell.angle_beta   90.00
_cell.angle_gamma   90.00
#
_symmetry.space_group_name_H-M   'P 1'
#
loop_
_entity.id
_entity.type
_entity.pdbx_description
1 polymer ?
#
loop_
_entity_poly.entity_id
_entity_poly.type
_entity_poly.pdbx_seq_one_letter_code
_entity_poly.pdbx_strand_id
1 'polypeptide(L)'
;MRARLSYQQQDERPAFSLAAALWRVGAEAVLDAWTTGPDGSPVFRGAASPSADTDDAVILLWSAVAATSWGDIPADSGLPSGLTGTGGARLVPVRLDDTPLPPSLGSLRHLRLAEGTDRMTDVAAAMIMNIGSTTVSAPAVRGDIREDSPAIADFGRLGLFAACPRCGVSSDRLRPYITVDHFSDRALRLVICGACGWQDACDL
;
A
#
# COMPACT_ATOMS: atom_id res chain seq x y z
N MET A 1 -0.68 18.25 -1.17
CA MET A 1 -1.32 17.07 -0.58
C MET A 1 -0.64 16.79 0.74
N ARG A 2 -1.41 16.65 1.81
CA ARG A 2 -0.91 16.23 3.12
C ARG A 2 -1.21 14.76 3.34
N ALA A 3 -0.18 13.96 3.59
CA ALA A 3 -0.26 12.52 3.70
C ALA A 3 0.25 12.05 5.05
N ARG A 4 -0.60 11.35 5.80
CA ARG A 4 -0.22 10.71 7.06
C ARG A 4 0.23 9.28 6.77
N LEU A 5 1.43 8.90 7.19
CA LEU A 5 1.95 7.54 7.06
C LEU A 5 1.86 6.86 8.41
N SER A 6 1.02 5.84 8.49
CA SER A 6 0.84 5.04 9.69
C SER A 6 1.50 3.69 9.54
N TYR A 7 2.40 3.36 10.46
CA TYR A 7 3.26 2.19 10.36
C TYR A 7 3.59 1.63 11.75
N GLN A 8 3.91 0.33 11.82
CA GLN A 8 4.52 -0.26 13.01
C GLN A 8 5.98 0.14 13.10
N GLN A 9 6.51 0.34 14.30
CA GLN A 9 7.89 0.77 14.51
C GLN A 9 8.92 -0.15 13.84
N GLN A 10 8.62 -1.44 13.71
CA GLN A 10 9.47 -2.40 13.00
C GLN A 10 9.60 -2.08 11.50
N ASP A 11 8.62 -1.36 10.94
CA ASP A 11 8.55 -0.88 9.56
C ASP A 11 9.03 0.57 9.41
N GLU A 12 9.79 1.09 10.38
CA GLU A 12 10.28 2.46 10.38
C GLU A 12 11.17 2.77 9.15
N ARG A 13 12.05 1.84 8.77
CA ARG A 13 12.92 2.02 7.59
C ARG A 13 12.13 2.25 6.30
N PRO A 14 11.17 1.38 5.92
CA PRO A 14 10.33 1.66 4.76
C PRO A 14 9.50 2.94 4.96
N ALA A 15 8.95 3.21 6.15
CA ALA A 15 8.19 4.44 6.38
C ALA A 15 8.99 5.73 6.08
N PHE A 16 10.24 5.81 6.55
CA PHE A 16 11.12 6.95 6.25
C PHE A 16 11.47 7.05 4.77
N SER A 17 11.74 5.92 4.12
CA SER A 17 12.01 5.90 2.68
C SER A 17 10.79 6.38 1.88
N LEU A 18 9.56 6.07 2.33
CA LEU A 18 8.33 6.51 1.67
C LEU A 18 8.11 8.00 1.85
N ALA A 19 8.27 8.49 3.08
CA ALA A 19 8.15 9.91 3.39
C ALA A 19 9.14 10.72 2.55
N ALA A 20 10.38 10.24 2.41
CA ALA A 20 11.38 10.89 1.55
C ALA A 20 10.97 10.92 0.07
N ALA A 21 10.39 9.85 -0.47
CA ALA A 21 9.86 9.83 -1.82
C ALA A 21 8.64 10.77 -1.98
N LEU A 22 7.75 10.81 -0.98
CA LEU A 22 6.58 11.68 -0.93
C LEU A 22 6.96 13.16 -0.89
N TRP A 23 7.96 13.55 -0.08
CA TRP A 23 8.48 14.92 -0.07
C TRP A 23 9.08 15.31 -1.43
N ARG A 24 9.79 14.39 -2.10
CA ARG A 24 10.37 14.64 -3.44
C ARG A 24 9.31 14.90 -4.51
N VAL A 25 8.13 14.27 -4.42
CA VAL A 25 7.00 14.52 -5.32
C VAL A 25 6.07 15.65 -4.84
N GLY A 26 6.45 16.39 -3.80
CA GLY A 26 5.73 17.58 -3.32
C GLY A 26 4.59 17.32 -2.33
N ALA A 27 4.54 16.14 -1.71
CA ALA A 27 3.61 15.85 -0.62
C ALA A 27 4.16 16.32 0.72
N GLU A 28 3.29 16.74 1.64
CA GLU A 28 3.64 16.94 3.05
C GLU A 28 3.39 15.64 3.80
N ALA A 29 4.44 14.84 4.02
CA ALA A 29 4.34 13.57 4.73
C ALA A 29 4.51 13.73 6.25
N VAL A 30 3.57 13.21 7.03
CA VAL A 30 3.60 13.12 8.50
C VAL A 30 3.74 11.66 8.92
N LEU A 31 4.68 11.35 9.80
CA LEU A 31 4.97 9.98 10.25
C LEU A 31 4.27 9.68 11.58
N ASP A 32 3.36 8.71 11.58
CA ASP A 32 2.61 8.23 12.74
C ASP A 32 3.05 6.80 13.10
N ALA A 33 4.00 6.70 14.03
CA ALA A 33 4.56 5.42 14.48
C ALA A 33 3.68 4.74 15.54
N TRP A 34 3.45 3.45 15.35
CA TRP A 34 2.74 2.58 16.29
C TRP A 34 3.70 1.54 16.86
N THR A 35 3.38 1.06 18.05
CA THR A 35 4.08 -0.05 18.70
C THR A 35 3.08 -1.06 19.21
N THR A 36 3.55 -2.27 19.48
CA THR A 36 2.72 -3.29 20.12
C THR A 36 2.95 -3.24 21.63
N GLY A 37 1.88 -3.01 22.38
CA GLY A 37 1.86 -3.06 23.83
C GLY A 37 2.08 -4.48 24.38
N PRO A 38 2.32 -4.60 25.69
CA PRO A 38 2.57 -5.90 26.33
C PRO A 38 1.37 -6.87 26.27
N ASP A 39 0.17 -6.33 26.03
CA ASP A 39 -1.08 -7.07 25.84
C ASP A 39 -1.39 -7.36 24.36
N GLY A 40 -0.47 -7.04 23.45
CA GLY A 40 -0.66 -7.19 22.00
C GLY A 40 -1.43 -6.04 21.34
N SER A 41 -1.89 -5.04 22.11
CA SER A 41 -2.65 -3.92 21.57
C SER A 41 -1.77 -2.87 20.87
N PRO A 42 -2.27 -2.14 19.86
CA PRO A 42 -1.50 -1.08 19.22
C PRO A 42 -1.44 0.18 20.08
N VAL A 43 -0.23 0.66 20.34
CA VAL A 43 0.07 1.86 21.14
C VAL A 43 0.71 2.92 20.24
N PHE A 44 0.05 4.07 20.12
CA PHE A 44 0.57 5.22 19.36
C PHE A 44 1.76 5.87 20.07
N ARG A 45 2.84 6.15 19.33
CA ARG A 45 4.09 6.71 19.87
C ARG A 45 4.38 8.17 19.45
N GLY A 46 3.47 8.81 18.72
CA GLY A 46 3.64 10.21 18.31
C GLY A 46 3.27 11.20 19.40
N ALA A 47 3.83 12.42 19.32
CA ALA A 47 3.19 13.59 19.92
C ALA A 47 1.81 13.72 19.27
N ALA A 48 0.77 14.07 20.03
CA ALA A 48 -0.61 14.16 19.54
C ALA A 48 -0.65 14.87 18.16
N SER A 49 -0.74 14.09 17.08
CA SER A 49 -0.75 14.63 15.73
C SER A 49 -2.01 15.50 15.61
N PRO A 50 -1.93 16.68 14.97
CA PRO A 50 -3.12 17.46 14.68
C PRO A 50 -4.15 16.57 13.98
N SER A 51 -5.43 16.82 14.25
CA SER A 51 -6.52 15.91 13.89
C SER A 51 -6.43 15.41 12.44
N ALA A 52 -6.82 14.15 12.23
CA ALA A 52 -6.89 13.51 10.92
C ALA A 52 -7.79 14.26 9.92
N ASP A 53 -8.54 15.27 10.37
CA ASP A 53 -9.37 16.15 9.56
C ASP A 53 -8.58 17.09 8.64
N THR A 54 -7.27 17.23 8.83
CA THR A 54 -6.42 18.08 7.97
C THR A 54 -5.68 17.32 6.88
N ASP A 55 -5.71 15.99 6.89
CA ASP A 55 -4.96 15.16 5.95
C ASP A 55 -5.81 14.82 4.71
N ASP A 56 -5.19 14.84 3.54
CA ASP A 56 -5.84 14.45 2.28
C ASP A 56 -5.84 12.92 2.10
N ALA A 57 -4.81 12.24 2.62
CA ALA A 57 -4.73 10.79 2.62
C ALA A 57 -4.04 10.22 3.87
N VAL A 58 -4.51 9.04 4.26
CA VAL A 58 -3.88 8.19 5.28
C VAL A 58 -3.29 6.98 4.57
N ILE A 59 -1.97 6.86 4.60
CA ILE A 59 -1.21 5.77 4.01
C ILE A 59 -0.93 4.76 5.11
N LEU A 60 -1.47 3.55 4.97
CA LEU A 60 -1.29 2.47 5.93
C LEU A 60 -0.22 1.50 5.44
N LEU A 61 0.93 1.43 6.11
CA LEU A 61 1.94 0.42 5.81
C LEU A 61 1.55 -0.91 6.42
N TRP A 62 1.36 -1.92 5.57
CA TRP A 62 0.90 -3.24 5.95
C TRP A 62 2.01 -4.27 5.77
N SER A 63 2.41 -4.88 6.88
CA SER A 63 3.40 -5.96 6.98
C SER A 63 2.85 -7.10 7.83
N ALA A 64 3.57 -8.22 7.91
CA ALA A 64 3.27 -9.32 8.83
C ALA A 64 3.21 -8.83 10.28
N VAL A 65 4.10 -7.90 10.64
CA VAL A 65 4.12 -7.29 11.98
C VAL A 65 2.87 -6.46 12.19
N ALA A 66 2.52 -5.59 11.23
CA ALA A 66 1.31 -4.79 11.28
C ALA A 66 0.04 -5.65 11.41
N ALA A 67 -0.05 -6.76 10.68
CA ALA A 67 -1.18 -7.69 10.76
C ALA A 67 -1.30 -8.34 12.15
N THR A 68 -0.19 -8.68 12.80
CA THR A 68 -0.24 -9.24 14.17
C THR A 68 -0.65 -8.20 15.21
N SER A 69 -0.19 -6.96 15.07
CA SER A 69 -0.43 -5.89 16.04
C SER A 69 -1.79 -5.21 15.88
N TRP A 70 -2.28 -5.13 14.64
CA TRP A 70 -3.57 -4.55 14.31
C TRP A 70 -4.66 -5.59 14.09
N GLY A 71 -4.35 -6.89 14.11
CA GLY A 71 -5.32 -7.99 14.07
C GLY A 71 -6.29 -7.98 12.88
N ASP A 72 -7.30 -8.85 12.95
CA ASP A 72 -8.44 -8.88 12.03
C ASP A 72 -9.45 -7.78 12.39
N ILE A 73 -9.01 -6.54 12.59
CA ILE A 73 -9.94 -5.46 12.99
C ILE A 73 -11.01 -5.30 11.89
N PRO A 74 -12.31 -5.53 12.22
CA PRO A 74 -13.42 -5.23 11.33
C PRO A 74 -13.37 -3.78 10.88
N ALA A 75 -13.73 -3.52 9.61
CA ALA A 75 -13.76 -2.17 9.02
C ALA A 75 -14.55 -1.17 9.88
N ASP A 76 -15.58 -1.66 10.60
CA ASP A 76 -16.49 -0.87 11.43
C ASP A 76 -16.07 -0.73 12.89
N SER A 77 -15.11 -1.51 13.40
CA SER A 77 -14.68 -1.45 14.81
C SER A 77 -13.25 -0.90 14.99
N GLY A 78 -12.81 -0.09 14.02
CA GLY A 78 -11.78 0.89 14.26
C GLY A 78 -10.38 0.32 14.19
N LEU A 79 -9.76 0.47 13.01
CA LEU A 79 -8.36 0.94 13.06
C LEU A 79 -8.37 2.14 14.02
N PRO A 80 -7.46 2.23 15.01
CA PRO A 80 -7.51 3.26 16.04
C PRO A 80 -7.82 4.62 15.42
N SER A 81 -8.73 5.39 15.99
CA SER A 81 -9.50 6.48 15.34
C SER A 81 -8.70 7.55 14.55
N GLY A 82 -7.36 7.52 14.56
CA GLY A 82 -6.48 8.29 13.67
C GLY A 82 -6.03 7.58 12.38
N LEU A 83 -6.36 6.29 12.19
CA LEU A 83 -6.02 5.48 11.01
C LEU A 83 -7.17 5.40 10.00
N THR A 84 -8.42 5.35 10.49
CA THR A 84 -9.59 5.67 9.67
C THR A 84 -9.71 7.18 9.67
N GLY A 85 -9.21 7.85 8.63
CA GLY A 85 -9.36 9.29 8.49
C GLY A 85 -10.79 9.72 8.83
N THR A 86 -10.96 10.54 9.86
CA THR A 86 -12.29 10.92 10.38
C THR A 86 -12.97 12.00 9.53
N GLY A 87 -12.36 12.38 8.41
CA GLY A 87 -12.87 13.29 7.40
C GLY A 87 -12.68 12.72 5.99
N GLY A 88 -12.87 13.54 4.94
CA GLY A 88 -12.74 13.15 3.53
C GLY A 88 -11.37 12.61 3.07
N ALA A 89 -10.48 12.29 4.01
CA ALA A 89 -9.17 11.70 3.80
C ALA A 89 -9.30 10.28 3.26
N ARG A 90 -8.52 9.95 2.22
CA ARG A 90 -8.54 8.61 1.59
C ARG A 90 -7.56 7.67 2.27
N LEU A 91 -8.03 6.49 2.66
CA LEU A 91 -7.16 5.41 3.14
C LEU A 91 -6.50 4.69 1.96
N VAL A 92 -5.17 4.63 1.95
CA VAL A 92 -4.35 3.99 0.92
C VAL A 92 -3.47 2.93 1.57
N PRO A 93 -3.85 1.65 1.54
CA PRO A 93 -2.99 0.58 2.04
C PRO A 93 -1.77 0.37 1.15
N VAL A 94 -0.63 0.07 1.75
CA VAL A 94 0.65 -0.19 1.08
C VAL A 94 1.25 -1.45 1.68
N ARG A 95 1.23 -2.56 0.93
CA ARG A 95 1.78 -3.85 1.36
C ARG A 95 3.30 -3.84 1.22
N LEU A 96 3.99 -4.12 2.33
CA LEU A 96 5.45 -4.19 2.43
C LEU A 96 5.98 -5.61 2.14
N ASP A 97 5.20 -6.64 2.47
CA ASP A 97 5.54 -8.05 2.33
C ASP A 97 4.32 -8.87 1.87
N ASP A 98 4.48 -10.20 1.70
CA ASP A 98 3.46 -11.13 1.19
C ASP A 98 2.20 -11.22 2.06
N THR A 99 2.14 -10.54 3.20
CA THR A 99 0.98 -10.54 4.08
C THR A 99 -0.25 -10.00 3.37
N PRO A 100 -1.37 -10.77 3.32
CA PRO A 100 -2.60 -10.31 2.71
C PRO A 100 -3.23 -9.18 3.54
N LEU A 101 -3.97 -8.30 2.87
CA LEU A 101 -4.80 -7.32 3.56
C LEU A 101 -6.01 -8.02 4.19
N PRO A 102 -6.47 -7.58 5.37
CA PRO A 102 -7.68 -8.09 5.98
C PRO A 102 -8.89 -7.74 5.09
N PRO A 103 -10.02 -8.47 5.19
CA PRO A 103 -11.20 -8.24 4.36
C PRO A 103 -11.72 -6.80 4.42
N SER A 104 -11.54 -6.13 5.56
CA SER A 104 -11.87 -4.72 5.80
C SER A 104 -11.10 -3.74 4.90
N LEU A 105 -9.89 -4.11 4.47
CA LEU A 105 -9.03 -3.31 3.60
C LEU A 105 -8.91 -3.88 2.17
N GLY A 106 -9.33 -5.13 1.95
CA GLY A 106 -9.18 -5.82 0.66
C GLY A 106 -10.00 -5.22 -0.49
N SER A 107 -11.02 -4.41 -0.20
CA SER A 107 -11.81 -3.67 -1.20
C SER A 107 -11.15 -2.34 -1.62
N LEU A 108 -10.15 -1.86 -0.87
CA LEU A 108 -9.48 -0.61 -1.14
C LEU A 108 -8.42 -0.77 -2.22
N ARG A 109 -8.23 0.27 -3.04
CA ARG A 109 -7.06 0.36 -3.91
C ARG A 109 -5.83 0.45 -3.03
N HIS A 110 -4.93 -0.50 -3.22
CA HIS A 110 -3.68 -0.57 -2.48
C HIS A 110 -2.50 -0.76 -3.42
N LEU A 111 -1.33 -0.45 -2.89
CA LEU A 111 -0.07 -0.60 -3.58
C LEU A 111 0.69 -1.79 -3.02
N ARG A 112 1.39 -2.50 -3.89
CA ARG A 112 2.35 -3.51 -3.48
C ARG A 112 3.77 -3.03 -3.73
N LEU A 113 4.57 -2.97 -2.66
CA LEU A 113 5.97 -2.55 -2.76
C LEU A 113 6.90 -3.74 -3.01
N ALA A 114 8.04 -3.42 -3.61
CA ALA A 114 9.10 -4.37 -3.89
C ALA A 114 10.02 -4.59 -2.69
N GLU A 115 10.25 -5.85 -2.35
CA GLU A 115 11.18 -6.27 -1.32
C GLU A 115 12.62 -5.99 -1.75
N GLY A 116 13.44 -5.50 -0.81
CA GLY A 116 14.89 -5.40 -1.00
C GLY A 116 15.39 -4.28 -1.92
N THR A 117 14.50 -3.53 -2.58
CA THR A 117 14.88 -2.24 -3.15
C THR A 117 14.73 -1.17 -2.07
N ASP A 118 15.85 -0.76 -1.46
CA ASP A 118 15.98 0.49 -0.68
C ASP A 118 15.46 1.73 -1.44
N ARG A 119 15.19 1.59 -2.74
CA ARG A 119 14.51 2.57 -3.57
C ARG A 119 13.02 2.35 -3.48
N MET A 120 12.38 2.91 -2.45
CA MET A 120 11.05 3.42 -2.70
C MET A 120 11.18 4.51 -3.75
N THR A 121 10.62 4.21 -4.92
CA THR A 121 10.76 5.04 -6.09
C THR A 121 9.77 6.19 -6.00
N ASP A 122 10.12 7.33 -6.61
CA ASP A 122 9.22 8.47 -6.78
C ASP A 122 7.91 8.06 -7.48
N VAL A 123 7.94 6.93 -8.18
CA VAL A 123 6.81 6.25 -8.81
C VAL A 123 5.79 5.76 -7.78
N ALA A 124 6.23 5.10 -6.70
CA ALA A 124 5.34 4.67 -5.64
C ALA A 124 4.69 5.86 -4.94
N ALA A 125 5.47 6.90 -4.67
CA ALA A 125 4.96 8.15 -4.12
C ALA A 125 3.95 8.83 -5.07
N ALA A 126 4.24 8.91 -6.36
CA ALA A 126 3.33 9.46 -7.37
C ALA A 126 2.04 8.65 -7.49
N MET A 127 2.10 7.31 -7.36
CA MET A 127 0.91 6.46 -7.33
C MET A 127 0.04 6.78 -6.11
N ILE A 128 0.64 6.91 -4.92
CA ILE A 128 -0.09 7.29 -3.70
C ILE A 128 -0.76 8.65 -3.88
N MET A 129 -0.05 9.63 -4.44
CA MET A 129 -0.58 10.96 -4.73
C MET A 129 -1.80 10.89 -5.66
N ASN A 130 -1.77 10.02 -6.66
CA ASN A 130 -2.88 9.83 -7.59
C ASN A 130 -4.09 9.13 -6.95
N ILE A 131 -3.86 8.14 -6.07
CA ILE A 131 -4.93 7.44 -5.35
C ILE A 131 -5.57 8.37 -4.31
N GLY A 132 -4.75 9.17 -3.64
CA GLY A 132 -5.15 10.07 -2.55
C GLY A 132 -5.77 11.40 -3.00
N SER A 133 -5.56 11.84 -4.24
CA SER A 133 -6.13 13.10 -4.73
C SER A 133 -7.66 13.03 -4.93
N THR A 134 -8.36 14.10 -4.55
CA THR A 134 -9.81 14.30 -4.76
C THR A 134 -10.17 14.62 -6.22
N THR A 135 -9.21 15.07 -7.02
CA THR A 135 -9.38 15.24 -8.47
C THR A 135 -9.26 13.90 -9.17
N VAL A 136 -10.38 13.21 -9.36
CA VAL A 136 -10.48 12.08 -10.29
C VAL A 136 -10.17 12.59 -11.70
N SER A 137 -8.90 12.56 -12.09
CA SER A 137 -8.55 12.43 -13.49
C SER A 137 -8.48 10.94 -13.79
N ALA A 138 -9.50 10.45 -14.50
CA ALA A 138 -9.39 9.21 -15.24
C ALA A 138 -8.09 9.22 -16.05
N PRO A 139 -7.35 8.10 -16.19
CA PRO A 139 -6.16 8.10 -17.01
C PRO A 139 -6.58 8.15 -18.48
N ALA A 140 -6.78 9.37 -18.99
CA ALA A 140 -6.76 9.64 -20.42
C ALA A 140 -5.30 9.89 -20.82
N VAL A 141 -4.48 8.83 -20.86
CA VAL A 141 -3.17 8.90 -21.52
C VAL A 141 -3.35 8.38 -22.94
N ARG A 142 -3.79 9.28 -23.83
CA ARG A 142 -3.44 9.24 -25.25
C ARG A 142 -2.58 10.47 -25.51
N GLY A 143 -1.28 10.27 -25.67
CA GLY A 143 -0.37 11.35 -26.04
C GLY A 143 1.08 11.03 -25.69
N ASP A 144 1.84 10.68 -26.72
CA ASP A 144 3.29 10.45 -26.77
C ASP A 144 4.14 11.39 -25.89
N ILE A 145 4.90 10.82 -24.95
CA ILE A 145 6.25 11.28 -24.55
C ILE A 145 7.07 10.02 -24.20
N ARG A 146 8.17 9.80 -24.92
CA ARG A 146 9.13 8.71 -24.70
C ARG A 146 10.00 8.95 -23.45
N GLU A 147 10.49 7.82 -22.93
CA GLU A 147 11.50 7.59 -21.88
C GLU A 147 10.99 7.46 -20.42
N ASP A 148 10.94 6.19 -19.99
CA ASP A 148 10.97 5.69 -18.61
C ASP A 148 9.90 6.14 -17.60
N SER A 149 8.66 6.36 -18.04
CA SER A 149 7.53 6.20 -17.11
C SER A 149 7.28 4.70 -16.90
N PRO A 150 7.48 4.15 -15.68
CA PRO A 150 7.23 2.74 -15.44
C PRO A 150 5.75 2.46 -15.70
N ALA A 151 5.49 1.42 -16.49
CA ALA A 151 4.14 0.93 -16.67
C ALA A 151 3.57 0.56 -15.30
N ILE A 152 2.39 1.06 -14.97
CA ILE A 152 1.65 0.67 -13.77
C ILE A 152 0.53 -0.27 -14.21
N ALA A 153 0.52 -1.48 -13.68
CA ALA A 153 -0.51 -2.48 -13.95
C ALA A 153 -1.42 -2.66 -12.73
N ASP A 154 -2.73 -2.70 -12.99
CA ASP A 154 -3.77 -2.96 -12.01
C ASP A 154 -4.19 -4.44 -12.07
N PHE A 155 -4.00 -5.16 -10.96
CA PHE A 155 -4.37 -6.58 -10.84
C PHE A 155 -5.64 -6.78 -9.99
N GLY A 156 -6.42 -5.74 -9.75
CA GLY A 156 -7.66 -5.77 -8.97
C GLY A 156 -7.37 -5.94 -7.48
N ARG A 157 -7.89 -7.02 -6.88
CA ARG A 157 -7.69 -7.33 -5.45
C ARG A 157 -6.24 -7.64 -5.05
N LEU A 158 -5.33 -7.81 -6.01
CA LEU A 158 -3.90 -7.92 -5.78
C LEU A 158 -3.19 -6.56 -5.68
N GLY A 159 -3.87 -5.47 -6.08
CA GLY A 159 -3.37 -4.11 -6.02
C GLY A 159 -2.68 -3.63 -7.29
N LEU A 160 -2.05 -2.46 -7.17
CA LEU A 160 -1.30 -1.78 -8.23
C LEU A 160 0.19 -2.10 -8.14
N PHE A 161 0.80 -2.38 -9.30
CA PHE A 161 2.21 -2.76 -9.41
C PHE A 161 2.92 -1.89 -10.46
N ALA A 162 4.00 -1.22 -10.07
CA ALA A 162 4.93 -0.59 -11.02
C ALA A 162 6.04 -1.56 -11.47
N ALA A 163 6.39 -2.53 -10.63
CA ALA A 163 7.43 -3.52 -10.88
C ALA A 163 7.17 -4.81 -10.10
N CYS A 164 7.85 -5.89 -10.49
CA CYS A 164 7.89 -7.13 -9.72
C CYS A 164 8.50 -6.87 -8.34
N PRO A 165 7.80 -7.27 -7.26
CA PRO A 165 8.30 -7.03 -5.92
C PRO A 165 9.63 -7.70 -5.60
N ARG A 166 9.94 -8.82 -6.26
CA ARG A 166 11.14 -9.61 -5.94
C ARG A 166 12.37 -9.23 -6.75
N CYS A 167 12.21 -8.86 -8.02
CA CYS A 167 13.35 -8.62 -8.92
C CYS A 167 13.35 -7.25 -9.61
N GLY A 168 12.34 -6.42 -9.36
CA GLY A 168 12.30 -5.04 -9.86
C GLY A 168 12.05 -4.90 -11.36
N VAL A 169 11.82 -5.99 -12.12
CA VAL A 169 11.42 -5.87 -13.53
C VAL A 169 10.09 -5.14 -13.65
N SER A 170 9.92 -4.35 -14.70
CA SER A 170 8.71 -3.56 -14.91
C SER A 170 7.44 -4.42 -14.96
N SER A 171 6.30 -3.81 -14.62
CA SER A 171 5.00 -4.48 -14.55
C SER A 171 4.54 -5.11 -15.88
N ASP A 172 5.12 -4.70 -17.02
CA ASP A 172 4.89 -5.32 -18.33
C ASP A 172 5.32 -6.80 -18.39
N ARG A 173 6.17 -7.24 -17.44
CA ARG A 173 6.59 -8.63 -17.25
C ARG A 173 5.76 -9.40 -16.23
N LEU A 174 4.78 -8.74 -15.60
CA LEU A 174 3.79 -9.39 -14.75
C LEU A 174 2.61 -9.87 -15.61
N ARG A 175 2.10 -11.06 -15.30
CA ARG A 175 0.99 -11.69 -16.02
C ARG A 175 -0.10 -12.10 -15.04
N PRO A 176 -1.37 -11.71 -15.29
CA PRO A 176 -2.49 -12.23 -14.52
C PRO A 176 -2.77 -13.67 -14.93
N TYR A 177 -3.11 -14.50 -13.96
CA TYR A 177 -3.53 -15.88 -14.16
C TYR A 177 -4.69 -16.20 -13.22
N ILE A 178 -5.61 -17.08 -13.62
CA ILE A 178 -6.69 -17.57 -12.75
C ILE A 178 -6.51 -19.09 -12.65
N THR A 179 -6.54 -19.61 -11.43
CA THR A 179 -6.47 -21.05 -11.17
C THR A 179 -7.49 -21.44 -10.11
N VAL A 180 -7.70 -22.74 -9.94
CA VAL A 180 -8.42 -23.30 -8.80
C VAL A 180 -7.41 -23.99 -7.90
N ASP A 181 -7.41 -23.65 -6.62
CA ASP A 181 -6.76 -24.47 -5.61
C ASP A 181 -7.66 -25.68 -5.31
N HIS A 182 -7.31 -26.83 -5.88
CA HIS A 182 -8.06 -28.07 -5.71
C HIS A 182 -8.04 -28.61 -4.27
N PHE A 183 -7.11 -28.18 -3.42
CA PHE A 183 -7.09 -28.61 -2.03
C PHE A 183 -8.19 -27.93 -1.22
N SER A 184 -8.44 -26.63 -1.48
CA SER A 184 -9.45 -25.86 -0.76
C SER A 184 -10.70 -25.52 -1.58
N ASP A 185 -10.78 -26.01 -2.81
CA ASP A 185 -11.85 -25.76 -3.79
C ASP A 185 -12.13 -24.26 -4.00
N ARG A 186 -11.06 -23.46 -4.03
CA ARG A 186 -11.13 -22.00 -4.15
C ARG A 186 -10.57 -21.50 -5.47
N ALA A 187 -11.29 -20.58 -6.10
CA ALA A 187 -10.79 -19.87 -7.26
C ALA A 187 -9.83 -18.76 -6.82
N LEU A 188 -8.61 -18.80 -7.34
CA LEU A 188 -7.55 -17.85 -7.03
C LEU A 188 -7.23 -17.03 -8.27
N ARG A 189 -7.06 -15.73 -8.06
CA ARG A 189 -6.38 -14.84 -9.00
C ARG A 189 -4.91 -14.77 -8.60
N LEU A 190 -4.02 -14.99 -9.56
CA LEU A 190 -2.57 -14.89 -9.39
C LEU A 190 -2.00 -13.78 -10.27
N VAL A 191 -0.90 -13.21 -9.80
CA VAL A 191 0.04 -12.46 -10.63
C VAL A 191 1.37 -13.21 -10.62
N ILE A 192 1.96 -13.43 -11.80
CA ILE A 192 3.24 -14.14 -11.92
C ILE A 192 4.23 -13.25 -12.66
N CYS A 193 5.45 -13.15 -12.14
CA CYS A 193 6.56 -12.50 -12.81
C CYS A 193 7.23 -13.45 -13.80
N GLY A 194 7.19 -13.11 -15.09
CA GLY A 194 7.83 -13.90 -16.14
C GLY A 194 9.37 -13.90 -16.11
N ALA A 195 10.01 -13.05 -15.28
CA ALA A 195 11.46 -12.98 -15.18
C ALA A 195 12.05 -13.82 -14.04
N CYS A 196 11.43 -13.81 -12.86
CA CYS A 196 11.95 -14.49 -11.67
C CYS A 196 11.01 -15.55 -11.07
N GLY A 197 9.81 -15.72 -11.64
CA GLY A 197 8.83 -16.69 -11.15
C GLY A 197 8.16 -16.33 -9.83
N TRP A 198 8.37 -15.11 -9.30
CA TRP A 198 7.60 -14.62 -8.14
C TRP A 198 6.11 -14.63 -8.45
N GLN A 199 5.30 -14.98 -7.45
CA GLN A 199 3.85 -15.04 -7.55
C GLN A 199 3.20 -14.46 -6.30
N ASP A 200 2.06 -13.80 -6.48
CA ASP A 200 1.14 -13.41 -5.40
C ASP A 200 -0.28 -13.83 -5.81
N ALA A 201 -1.13 -14.11 -4.83
CA ALA A 201 -2.44 -14.69 -5.04
C ALA A 201 -3.47 -14.07 -4.09
N CYS A 202 -4.70 -13.91 -4.59
CA CYS A 202 -5.85 -13.58 -3.79
C CYS A 202 -7.06 -14.42 -4.21
N ASP A 203 -7.98 -14.63 -3.28
CA ASP A 203 -9.28 -15.22 -3.58
C ASP A 203 -10.07 -14.32 -4.56
N LEU A 204 -10.82 -14.96 -5.46
CA LEU A 204 -11.73 -14.29 -6.41
C LEU A 204 -13.03 -13.82 -5.75
#